data_AF-A0A1S3DQ90-F1
#
_entry.id   AF-A0A1S3DQ90-F1
#
_cell.length_a   1.000
_cell.length_b   1.000
_cell.length_c   1.000
_cell.angle_alpha   90.00
_cell.angle_beta   90.00
_cell.angle_gamma   90.00
#
_symmetry.space_group_name_H-M   'P 1'
#
loop_
_entity.id
_entity.type
_entity.pdbx_description
1 polymer ?
#
loop_
_entity_poly.entity_id
_entity_poly.type
_entity_poly.pdbx_seq_one_letter_code
_entity_poly.pdbx_strand_id
1 'polypeptide(L)'
;DKFRAPRALYSSRTHSQLNQVLQELQKTEYTHVKVSTLGSRDQLCIHPDVSNPNNSGAVKKAMCRALVSNRSCKYYEEVSTKVIDLGIEIGDIEDLVKKGKKKKCCPYFATKELQKNADVIFLPYNYLLDQRIRKTQEIELN
;
A
#
# COMPACT_ATOMS: atom_id res chain seq x y z
N ASP A 1 -21.90 15.98 -17.01
CA ASP A 1 -20.71 15.94 -16.13
C ASP A 1 -20.97 15.20 -14.84
N LYS A 2 -20.17 14.16 -14.53
CA LYS A 2 -20.19 13.56 -13.19
C LYS A 2 -19.11 14.24 -12.36
N PHE A 3 -19.54 15.05 -11.39
CA PHE A 3 -18.64 15.63 -10.39
C PHE A 3 -18.04 14.46 -9.58
N ARG A 4 -16.79 14.08 -9.88
CA ARG A 4 -16.07 13.08 -9.11
C ARG A 4 -15.53 13.78 -7.86
N ALA A 5 -15.90 13.30 -6.69
CA ALA A 5 -15.37 13.84 -5.44
C ALA A 5 -13.82 13.85 -5.48
N PRO A 6 -13.17 14.92 -5.01
CA PRO A 6 -11.71 14.99 -5.02
C PRO A 6 -11.13 13.91 -4.11
N ARG A 7 -10.00 13.33 -4.54
CA ARG A 7 -9.23 12.39 -3.75
C ARG A 7 -8.29 13.15 -2.81
N ALA A 8 -8.31 12.82 -1.52
CA ALA A 8 -7.42 13.42 -0.54
C ALA A 8 -6.09 12.64 -0.46
N LEU A 9 -4.98 13.37 -0.45
CA LEU A 9 -3.65 12.81 -0.17
C LEU A 9 -3.21 13.27 1.21
N TYR A 10 -3.12 12.35 2.16
CA TYR A 10 -2.57 12.62 3.48
C TYR A 10 -1.11 12.19 3.51
N SER A 11 -0.20 13.13 3.72
CA SER A 11 1.22 12.83 3.75
C SER A 11 1.89 13.27 5.04
N SER A 12 2.85 12.47 5.49
CA SER A 12 3.61 12.74 6.71
C SER A 12 5.06 12.27 6.59
N ARG A 13 5.91 12.69 7.54
CA ARG A 13 7.36 12.41 7.50
C ARG A 13 7.66 10.98 7.93
N THR A 14 6.98 10.48 8.95
CA THR A 14 7.21 9.15 9.51
C THR A 14 5.98 8.27 9.36
N HIS A 15 6.20 6.96 9.30
CA HIS A 15 5.11 5.99 9.32
C HIS A 15 4.35 6.03 10.64
N SER A 16 5.03 6.28 11.77
CA SER A 16 4.36 6.44 13.06
C SER A 16 3.33 7.58 13.05
N GLN A 17 3.62 8.69 12.37
CA GLN A 17 2.66 9.79 12.22
C GLN A 17 1.47 9.39 11.34
N LEU A 18 1.71 8.67 10.22
CA LEU A 18 0.61 8.16 9.39
C LEU A 18 -0.27 7.18 10.18
N ASN A 19 0.34 6.29 10.96
CA ASN A 19 -0.37 5.32 11.77
C ASN A 19 -1.24 6.03 12.83
N GLN A 20 -0.71 7.05 13.51
CA GLN A 20 -1.50 7.82 14.47
C GLN A 20 -2.77 8.40 13.84
N VAL A 21 -2.66 8.96 12.64
CA VAL A 21 -3.82 9.56 11.96
C VAL A 21 -4.81 8.50 11.48
N LEU A 22 -4.34 7.34 11.02
CA LEU A 22 -5.20 6.21 10.68
C LEU A 22 -5.99 5.71 11.89
N GLN A 23 -5.34 5.62 13.06
CA GLN A 23 -5.98 5.22 14.31
C GLN A 23 -7.01 6.25 14.79
N GLU A 24 -6.75 7.55 14.60
CA GLU A 24 -7.75 8.59 14.89
C GLU A 24 -8.93 8.53 13.91
N LEU A 25 -8.67 8.31 12.61
CA LEU A 25 -9.74 8.16 11.61
C LEU A 25 -10.69 7.01 11.96
N GLN A 26 -10.16 5.88 12.44
CA GLN A 26 -10.95 4.74 12.90
C GLN A 26 -11.88 5.04 14.08
N LYS A 27 -11.59 6.08 14.88
CA LYS A 27 -12.43 6.49 16.02
C LYS A 27 -13.55 7.44 15.64
N THR A 28 -13.61 7.88 14.38
CA THR A 28 -14.62 8.81 13.89
C THR A 28 -15.80 8.08 13.21
N GLU A 29 -16.85 8.82 12.86
CA GLU A 29 -17.97 8.29 12.04
C GLU A 29 -17.57 8.04 10.56
N TYR A 30 -16.35 8.43 10.16
CA TYR A 30 -15.85 8.32 8.79
C TYR A 30 -15.18 6.98 8.48
N THR A 31 -15.47 5.91 9.24
CA THR A 31 -14.93 4.55 9.00
C THR A 31 -15.36 3.96 7.64
N HIS A 32 -16.41 4.50 7.04
CA HIS A 32 -16.91 4.12 5.71
C HIS A 32 -16.05 4.65 4.54
N VAL A 33 -15.13 5.57 4.81
CA VAL A 33 -14.24 6.15 3.79
C VAL A 33 -13.23 5.11 3.30
N LYS A 34 -13.03 5.03 1.98
CA LYS A 34 -12.07 4.08 1.40
C LYS A 34 -10.65 4.61 1.53
N VAL A 35 -9.83 3.89 2.30
CA VAL A 35 -8.46 4.28 2.59
C VAL A 35 -7.46 3.35 1.90
N SER A 36 -6.39 3.91 1.36
CA SER A 36 -5.19 3.14 0.99
C SER A 36 -3.94 3.71 1.65
N THR A 37 -3.14 2.84 2.26
CA THR A 37 -1.86 3.19 2.89
C THR A 37 -0.72 2.72 2.00
N LEU A 38 0.02 3.65 1.40
CA LEU A 38 1.16 3.35 0.54
C LEU A 38 2.45 3.20 1.34
N GLY A 39 3.26 2.22 0.95
CA GLY A 39 4.55 1.93 1.58
C GLY A 39 5.50 1.23 0.62
N SER A 40 6.77 1.10 1.04
CA SER A 40 7.78 0.44 0.21
C SER A 40 7.66 -1.09 0.32
N ARG A 41 8.39 -1.81 -0.56
CA ARG A 41 8.56 -3.26 -0.43
C ARG A 41 9.29 -3.65 0.85
N ASP A 42 10.11 -2.77 1.41
CA ASP A 42 10.80 -3.05 2.68
C ASP A 42 9.81 -3.25 3.83
N GLN A 43 8.66 -2.59 3.73
CA GLN A 43 7.65 -2.54 4.79
C GLN A 43 6.49 -3.50 4.52
N LEU A 44 6.02 -3.57 3.27
CA LEU A 44 4.80 -4.29 2.91
C LEU A 44 5.05 -5.70 2.34
N CYS A 45 6.28 -6.04 1.96
CA CYS A 45 6.54 -7.34 1.34
C CYS A 45 6.54 -8.45 2.40
N ILE A 46 5.83 -9.54 2.10
CA ILE A 46 5.73 -10.74 2.95
C ILE A 46 6.37 -11.98 2.31
N HIS A 47 6.92 -11.87 1.09
CA HIS A 47 7.61 -12.98 0.44
C HIS A 47 8.98 -13.18 1.10
N PRO A 48 9.27 -14.37 1.67
CA PRO A 48 10.46 -14.61 2.50
C PRO A 48 11.77 -14.10 1.88
N ASP A 49 12.04 -14.49 0.62
CA ASP A 49 13.29 -14.11 -0.06
C ASP A 49 13.39 -12.61 -0.34
N VAL A 50 12.26 -11.96 -0.65
CA VAL A 50 12.23 -10.53 -0.97
C VAL A 50 12.25 -9.69 0.31
N SER A 51 11.56 -10.12 1.37
CA SER A 51 11.48 -9.39 2.63
C SER A 51 12.75 -9.48 3.48
N ASN A 52 13.76 -10.24 3.06
CA ASN A 52 15.02 -10.38 3.78
C ASN A 52 15.64 -9.00 4.11
N PRO A 53 15.93 -8.70 5.39
CA PRO A 53 16.45 -7.40 5.81
C PRO A 53 17.85 -7.09 5.24
N ASN A 54 18.62 -8.12 4.85
CA ASN A 54 19.93 -7.94 4.24
C ASN A 54 19.86 -7.46 2.78
N ASN A 55 18.68 -7.56 2.14
CA ASN A 55 18.49 -7.05 0.79
C ASN A 55 18.27 -5.55 0.82
N SER A 56 19.01 -4.81 -0.01
CA SER A 56 18.74 -3.39 -0.25
C SER A 56 17.39 -3.20 -0.96
N GLY A 57 16.78 -2.03 -0.82
CA GLY A 57 15.50 -1.74 -1.49
C GLY A 57 15.54 -1.92 -3.02
N ALA A 58 16.70 -1.68 -3.65
CA ALA A 58 16.90 -1.92 -5.07
C ALA A 58 16.87 -3.42 -5.41
N VAL A 59 17.54 -4.26 -4.60
CA VAL A 59 17.53 -5.72 -4.74
C VAL A 59 16.11 -6.26 -4.54
N LYS A 60 15.40 -5.83 -3.49
CA LYS A 60 14.01 -6.23 -3.25
C LYS A 60 13.10 -5.86 -4.43
N LYS A 61 13.28 -4.67 -5.02
CA LYS A 61 12.55 -4.23 -6.22
C LYS A 61 12.85 -5.12 -7.43
N ALA A 62 14.11 -5.48 -7.66
CA ALA A 62 14.51 -6.36 -8.76
C ALA A 62 13.94 -7.79 -8.59
N MET A 63 14.13 -8.41 -7.42
CA MET A 63 13.62 -9.75 -7.12
C MET A 63 12.09 -9.80 -7.22
N CYS A 64 11.39 -8.83 -6.63
CA CYS A 64 9.94 -8.76 -6.71
C CYS A 64 9.46 -8.68 -8.16
N ARG A 65 10.09 -7.87 -9.01
CA ARG A 65 9.73 -7.78 -10.43
C ARG A 65 9.94 -9.11 -11.14
N ALA A 66 11.06 -9.79 -10.90
CA ALA A 66 11.36 -11.09 -11.52
C ALA A 66 10.36 -12.18 -11.09
N LEU A 67 10.01 -12.24 -9.80
CA LEU A 67 9.03 -13.22 -9.31
C LEU A 67 7.62 -12.96 -9.85
N VAL A 68 7.24 -11.68 -10.00
CA VAL A 68 5.94 -11.31 -10.57
C VAL A 68 5.89 -11.58 -12.07
N SER A 69 6.92 -11.22 -12.83
CA SER A 69 6.96 -11.49 -14.28
C SER A 69 6.93 -12.98 -14.59
N ASN A 70 7.58 -13.78 -13.75
CA ASN A 70 7.62 -15.24 -13.90
C ASN A 70 6.43 -15.94 -13.25
N ARG A 71 5.45 -15.19 -12.72
CA ARG A 71 4.26 -15.72 -12.03
C ARG A 71 4.58 -16.70 -10.90
N SER A 72 5.72 -16.50 -10.23
CA SER A 72 6.20 -17.38 -9.16
C SER A 72 5.97 -16.81 -7.76
N CYS A 73 5.54 -15.55 -7.65
CA CYS A 73 5.14 -14.96 -6.37
C CYS A 73 3.71 -15.39 -5.99
N LYS A 74 3.58 -16.43 -5.17
CA LYS A 74 2.28 -16.97 -4.69
C LYS A 74 1.39 -15.91 -4.03
N TYR A 75 1.98 -14.91 -3.37
CA TYR A 75 1.21 -13.84 -2.72
C TYR A 75 0.64 -12.83 -3.71
N TYR A 76 1.31 -12.60 -4.85
CA TYR A 76 0.86 -11.66 -5.87
C TYR A 76 -0.29 -12.24 -6.69
N GLU A 77 -0.21 -13.52 -7.06
CA GLU A 77 -1.28 -14.20 -7.83
C GLU A 77 -2.65 -14.16 -7.10
N GLU A 78 -2.63 -14.05 -5.78
CA GLU A 78 -3.83 -13.99 -4.92
C GLU A 78 -4.41 -12.56 -4.76
N VAL A 79 -3.76 -11.53 -5.30
CA VAL A 79 -4.18 -10.13 -5.09
C VAL A 79 -5.52 -9.85 -5.76
N SER A 80 -5.73 -10.31 -6.99
CA SER A 80 -6.96 -10.05 -7.75
C SER A 80 -8.21 -10.60 -7.05
N THR A 81 -8.08 -11.70 -6.32
CA THR A 81 -9.18 -12.37 -5.62
C THR A 81 -9.36 -11.88 -4.19
N LYS A 82 -8.28 -11.50 -3.49
CA LYS A 82 -8.29 -11.19 -2.05
C LYS A 82 -8.01 -9.73 -1.70
N VAL A 83 -7.97 -8.82 -2.68
CA VAL A 83 -7.77 -7.39 -2.40
C VAL A 83 -8.89 -6.80 -1.54
N ILE A 84 -10.14 -7.17 -1.81
CA ILE A 84 -11.30 -6.67 -1.07
C ILE A 84 -11.16 -7.04 0.40
N ASP A 85 -10.85 -8.31 0.65
CA ASP A 85 -10.58 -8.85 1.98
C ASP A 85 -9.51 -8.10 2.77
N LEU A 86 -8.51 -7.52 2.10
CA LEU A 86 -7.48 -6.71 2.72
C LEU A 86 -7.92 -5.26 2.99
N GLY A 87 -8.82 -4.72 2.18
CA GLY A 87 -9.26 -3.32 2.22
C GLY A 87 -10.59 -3.05 2.93
N ILE A 88 -11.27 -4.06 3.48
CA ILE A 88 -12.54 -3.88 4.23
C ILE A 88 -12.36 -2.94 5.43
N GLU A 89 -11.22 -3.04 6.11
CA GLU A 89 -10.92 -2.26 7.29
C GLU A 89 -9.76 -1.32 7.00
N ILE A 90 -9.89 -0.07 7.46
CA ILE A 90 -8.77 0.87 7.54
C ILE A 90 -7.63 0.17 8.29
N GLY A 91 -6.43 0.18 7.71
CA GLY A 91 -5.28 -0.50 8.27
C GLY A 91 -3.99 0.26 7.99
N ASP A 92 -3.13 0.29 8.99
CA ASP A 92 -1.78 0.77 8.81
C ASP A 92 -0.88 -0.30 8.16
N ILE A 93 0.39 0.04 7.97
CA ILE A 93 1.35 -0.88 7.35
C ILE A 93 1.49 -2.20 8.11
N GLU A 94 1.53 -2.16 9.45
CA GLU A 94 1.71 -3.36 10.27
C GLU A 94 0.49 -4.27 10.20
N ASP A 95 -0.70 -3.68 10.25
CA ASP A 95 -1.97 -4.38 10.11
C ASP A 95 -2.10 -5.01 8.73
N LEU A 96 -1.75 -4.28 7.68
CA LEU A 96 -1.75 -4.78 6.31
C LEU A 96 -0.79 -5.97 6.14
N VAL A 97 0.39 -5.92 6.76
CA VAL A 97 1.34 -7.04 6.75
C VAL A 97 0.79 -8.25 7.51
N LYS A 98 0.22 -8.04 8.70
CA LYS A 98 -0.41 -9.13 9.49
C LYS A 98 -1.54 -9.78 8.72
N LYS A 99 -2.44 -8.98 8.14
CA LYS A 99 -3.56 -9.44 7.31
C LYS A 99 -3.07 -10.18 6.07
N GLY A 100 -2.06 -9.64 5.37
CA GLY A 100 -1.48 -10.28 4.19
C GLY A 100 -0.86 -11.64 4.49
N LYS A 101 -0.16 -11.77 5.62
CA LYS A 101 0.37 -13.06 6.09
C LYS A 101 -0.76 -14.06 6.37
N LYS A 102 -1.80 -13.63 7.10
CA LYS A 102 -2.96 -14.47 7.43
C LYS A 102 -3.73 -14.93 6.19
N LYS A 103 -3.96 -14.04 5.23
CA LYS A 103 -4.75 -14.29 4.01
C LYS A 103 -3.92 -14.82 2.84
N LYS A 104 -2.59 -14.90 3.00
CA LYS A 104 -1.61 -15.23 1.95
C LYS A 104 -1.74 -14.35 0.71
N CYS A 105 -1.93 -13.05 0.90
CA CYS A 105 -2.09 -12.08 -0.18
C CYS A 105 -1.08 -10.95 -0.03
N CYS A 106 -0.49 -10.49 -1.14
CA CYS A 106 0.59 -9.50 -1.14
C CYS A 106 0.09 -8.10 -0.72
N PRO A 107 0.51 -7.57 0.44
CA PRO A 107 0.06 -6.24 0.89
C PRO A 107 0.51 -5.13 -0.06
N TYR A 108 1.75 -5.21 -0.56
CA TYR A 108 2.32 -4.18 -1.44
C TYR A 108 1.49 -3.95 -2.72
N PHE A 109 1.03 -5.01 -3.36
CA PHE A 109 0.20 -4.88 -4.56
C PHE A 109 -1.27 -4.67 -4.22
N ALA A 110 -1.75 -5.21 -3.10
CA ALA A 110 -3.12 -4.96 -2.64
C ALA A 110 -3.35 -3.46 -2.37
N THR A 111 -2.42 -2.75 -1.70
CA THR A 111 -2.58 -1.31 -1.45
C THR A 111 -2.60 -0.49 -2.74
N LYS A 112 -1.87 -0.91 -3.78
CA LYS A 112 -1.93 -0.31 -5.13
C LYS A 112 -3.29 -0.53 -5.81
N GLU A 113 -3.88 -1.70 -5.68
CA GLU A 113 -5.23 -1.94 -6.18
C GLU A 113 -6.28 -1.13 -5.41
N LEU A 114 -6.16 -1.04 -4.08
CA LEU A 114 -7.01 -0.21 -3.23
C LEU A 114 -6.88 1.28 -3.57
N GLN A 115 -5.68 1.75 -3.93
CA GLN A 115 -5.41 3.14 -4.33
C GLN A 115 -6.31 3.61 -5.47
N LYS A 116 -6.67 2.73 -6.42
CA LYS A 116 -7.48 3.08 -7.60
C LYS A 116 -8.86 3.60 -7.20
N ASN A 117 -9.42 3.08 -6.12
CA ASN A 117 -10.76 3.40 -5.63
C ASN A 117 -10.77 4.08 -4.25
N ALA A 118 -9.62 4.50 -3.75
CA ALA A 118 -9.49 5.17 -2.46
C ALA A 118 -9.96 6.63 -2.53
N ASP A 119 -10.67 7.05 -1.50
CA ASP A 119 -11.07 8.42 -1.21
C ASP A 119 -9.93 9.18 -0.53
N VAL A 120 -9.19 8.50 0.36
CA VAL A 120 -8.00 9.02 1.06
C VAL A 120 -6.82 8.09 0.86
N ILE A 121 -5.68 8.64 0.42
CA ILE A 121 -4.42 7.92 0.34
C ILE A 121 -3.47 8.46 1.41
N PHE A 122 -2.97 7.56 2.26
CA PHE A 122 -1.89 7.84 3.21
C PHE A 122 -0.55 7.48 2.57
N LEU A 123 0.39 8.42 2.53
CA LEU A 123 1.69 8.17 1.92
C LEU A 123 2.83 9.00 2.54
N PRO A 124 4.08 8.51 2.53
CA PRO A 124 5.21 9.29 3.05
C PRO A 124 5.57 10.50 2.17
N TYR A 125 6.16 11.56 2.75
CA TYR A 125 6.51 12.79 2.01
C TYR A 125 7.36 12.55 0.76
N ASN A 126 8.31 11.62 0.80
CA ASN A 126 9.16 11.32 -0.35
C ASN A 126 8.36 10.78 -1.55
N TYR A 127 7.17 10.23 -1.32
CA TYR A 127 6.27 9.78 -2.40
C TYR A 127 5.58 10.95 -3.09
N LEU A 128 5.45 12.12 -2.44
CA LEU A 128 4.97 13.35 -3.07
C LEU A 128 6.10 14.16 -3.73
N LEU A 129 7.29 14.15 -3.14
CA LEU A 129 8.37 15.05 -3.57
C LEU A 129 9.25 14.44 -4.68
N ASP A 130 9.59 13.16 -4.61
CA ASP A 130 10.41 12.51 -5.62
C ASP A 130 9.55 12.15 -6.85
N GLN A 131 9.80 12.80 -7.98
CA GLN A 131 9.08 12.58 -9.24
C GLN A 131 9.16 11.13 -9.74
N ARG A 132 10.28 10.43 -9.51
CA ARG A 132 10.45 9.03 -9.93
C ARG A 132 9.58 8.10 -9.08
N ILE A 133 9.49 8.38 -7.77
CA ILE A 133 8.61 7.62 -6.87
C ILE A 133 7.16 7.90 -7.24
N ARG A 134 6.75 9.17 -7.42
CA ARG A 134 5.39 9.53 -7.86
C ARG A 134 4.96 8.77 -9.10
N LYS A 135 5.78 8.79 -10.16
CA LYS A 135 5.49 8.07 -11.42
C LYS A 135 5.37 6.55 -11.20
N THR A 136 6.23 5.97 -10.37
CA THR A 136 6.22 4.52 -10.07
C THR A 136 5.02 4.09 -9.22
N GLN A 137 4.49 5.01 -8.41
CA GLN A 137 3.37 4.77 -7.50
C GLN A 137 2.06 5.32 -8.07
N GLU A 138 2.06 5.79 -9.32
CA GLU A 138 0.87 6.31 -10.01
C GLU A 138 0.14 7.38 -9.18
N ILE A 139 0.93 8.28 -8.59
CA ILE A 139 0.43 9.41 -7.81
C ILE A 139 0.37 10.62 -8.72
N GLU A 140 -0.85 11.03 -9.06
CA GLU A 140 -1.16 12.21 -9.85
C GLU A 140 -1.44 13.39 -8.92
N LEU A 141 -0.66 14.45 -9.09
CA LEU A 141 -0.90 15.76 -8.49
C LEU A 141 -1.31 16.63 -9.68
N ASN A 142 -2.62 16.82 -9.87
CA ASN A 142 -3.16 17.61 -10.97
C ASN A 142 -2.53 19.00 -11.05
#